data_AF-A0A916LJC7-F1
#
_entry.id   AF-A0A916LJC7-F1
#
_cell.length_a   1.000
_cell.length_b   1.000
_cell.length_c   1.000
_cell.angle_alpha   90.00
_cell.angle_beta   90.00
_cell.angle_gamma   90.00
#
_symmetry.space_group_name_H-M   'P 1'
#
loop_
_entity.id
_entity.type
_entity.pdbx_description
1 polymer ?
#
loop_
_entity_poly.entity_id
_entity_poly.type
_entity_poly.pdbx_seq_one_letter_code
_entity_poly.pdbx_strand_id
1 'polypeptide(L)'
;MRFDLLYVISTISWGGLEMNVLKLIRKMLEKGYSLTVACNPKGRFYHEINKTLNESWKQIDIIGLGDGFFENLKIFLNVLRKKNFDIIHIFRSSDVKLISLALSLF
;
A
#
# COMPACT_ATOMS: atom_id res chain seq x y z
N MET A 1 14.54 -5.42 15.20
CA MET A 1 13.75 -6.32 14.33
C MET A 1 13.15 -5.46 13.23
N ARG A 2 13.34 -5.83 11.96
CA ARG A 2 12.92 -5.02 10.80
C ARG A 2 11.66 -5.66 10.23
N PHE A 3 10.52 -5.02 10.41
CA PHE A 3 9.24 -5.50 9.90
C PHE A 3 9.02 -5.09 8.44
N ASP A 4 8.41 -5.98 7.67
CA ASP A 4 7.88 -5.76 6.33
C ASP A 4 6.40 -5.39 6.40
N LEU A 5 6.07 -4.16 5.99
CA LEU A 5 4.73 -3.59 6.11
C LEU A 5 4.04 -3.50 4.74
N LEU A 6 2.77 -3.90 4.67
CA LEU A 6 1.90 -3.63 3.52
C LEU A 6 0.81 -2.63 3.89
N TYR A 7 0.81 -1.47 3.24
CA TYR A 7 -0.18 -0.42 3.42
C TYR A 7 -1.15 -0.40 2.23
N VAL A 8 -2.45 -0.54 2.50
CA VAL A 8 -3.49 -0.63 1.46
C VAL A 8 -4.41 0.57 1.52
N ILE A 9 -4.43 1.36 0.43
CA ILE A 9 -5.25 2.55 0.28
C ILE A 9 -5.67 2.74 -1.19
N SER A 10 -6.82 2.20 -1.58
CA SER A 10 -7.32 2.22 -2.98
C SER A 10 -7.86 3.58 -3.47
N THR A 11 -7.72 4.62 -2.68
CA THR A 11 -8.33 5.93 -2.96
C THR A 11 -7.76 6.63 -4.18
N ILE A 12 -8.64 7.32 -4.91
CA ILE A 12 -8.28 8.35 -5.90
C ILE A 12 -8.32 9.75 -5.27
N SER A 13 -9.10 9.93 -4.20
CA SER A 13 -9.29 11.21 -3.54
C SER A 13 -8.04 11.71 -2.85
N TRP A 14 -8.03 13.01 -2.54
CA TRP A 14 -7.00 13.64 -1.72
C TRP A 14 -7.64 14.36 -0.55
N GLY A 15 -7.24 14.01 0.67
CA GLY A 15 -7.72 14.63 1.89
C GLY A 15 -6.84 14.31 3.09
N GLY A 16 -7.43 14.50 4.28
CA GLY A 16 -6.71 14.35 5.54
C GLY A 16 -6.17 12.93 5.77
N LEU A 17 -6.88 11.90 5.31
CA LEU A 17 -6.42 10.52 5.41
C LEU A 17 -5.14 10.31 4.60
N GLU A 18 -5.16 10.62 3.31
CA GLU A 18 -4.02 10.44 2.39
C GLU A 18 -2.78 11.21 2.88
N MET A 19 -2.97 12.43 3.37
CA MET A 19 -1.88 13.23 3.97
C MET A 19 -1.30 12.58 5.23
N ASN A 20 -2.15 12.02 6.10
CA ASN A 20 -1.71 11.34 7.31
C ASN A 20 -1.00 10.02 7.00
N VAL A 21 -1.49 9.26 6.01
CA VAL A 21 -0.81 8.04 5.54
C VAL A 21 0.56 8.37 4.96
N LEU A 22 0.70 9.44 4.17
CA LEU A 22 2.00 9.85 3.64
C LEU A 22 2.99 10.22 4.75
N LYS A 23 2.54 10.93 5.80
CA LYS A 23 3.35 11.22 6.99
C LYS A 23 3.74 9.95 7.75
N LEU A 24 2.82 9.00 7.87
CA LEU A 24 3.07 7.73 8.54
C LEU A 24 4.13 6.90 7.79
N ILE A 25 4.00 6.81 6.47
CA ILE A 25 4.96 6.13 5.60
C ILE A 25 6.37 6.69 5.83
N ARG A 26 6.54 8.02 5.82
CA ARG A 26 7.85 8.66 6.09
C ARG A 26 8.43 8.23 7.44
N LYS A 27 7.63 8.31 8.50
CA LYS A 27 8.07 7.93 9.85
C LYS A 27 8.46 6.46 9.94
N MET A 28 7.78 5.57 9.22
CA MET A 28 8.11 4.15 9.22
C MET A 28 9.42 3.87 8.47
N LEU A 29 9.63 4.54 7.34
CA LEU A 29 10.90 4.48 6.60
C LEU A 29 12.07 5.04 7.42
N GLU A 30 11.87 6.17 8.11
CA GLU A 30 12.88 6.76 9.02
C GLU A 30 13.27 5.80 10.16
N LYS A 31 12.33 4.97 10.62
CA LYS A 31 12.58 3.90 11.60
C LYS A 31 13.25 2.66 10.99
N GLY A 32 13.48 2.65 9.68
CA GLY A 32 14.13 1.57 8.96
C GLY A 32 13.19 0.43 8.58
N TYR A 33 11.87 0.59 8.64
CA TYR A 33 10.95 -0.46 8.17
C TYR A 33 10.93 -0.53 6.65
N SER A 34 10.70 -1.73 6.12
CA SER A 34 10.47 -1.96 4.70
C SER A 34 8.98 -1.81 4.42
N LEU A 35 8.64 -1.11 3.34
CA LEU A 35 7.27 -0.69 3.08
C LEU A 35 6.85 -1.01 1.65
N THR A 36 5.71 -1.66 1.53
CA THR A 36 5.00 -1.83 0.28
C THR A 36 3.67 -1.09 0.37
N VAL A 37 3.37 -0.25 -0.61
CA VAL A 37 2.15 0.58 -0.63
C VAL A 37 1.31 0.20 -1.84
N ALA A 38 0.09 -0.30 -1.60
CA ALA A 38 -0.89 -0.57 -2.63
C ALA A 38 -1.89 0.59 -2.73
N CYS A 39 -1.88 1.32 -3.85
CA CYS A 39 -2.75 2.47 -4.07
C CYS A 39 -3.14 2.67 -5.53
N ASN A 40 -4.19 3.46 -5.78
CA ASN A 40 -4.68 3.67 -7.14
C ASN A 40 -3.74 4.62 -7.93
N PRO A 41 -3.19 4.22 -9.08
CA PRO A 41 -2.28 5.05 -9.88
C PRO A 41 -2.88 6.36 -10.39
N LYS A 42 -4.21 6.43 -10.52
CA LYS A 42 -4.93 7.65 -10.92
C LYS A 42 -5.07 8.66 -9.78
N GLY A 43 -4.81 8.24 -8.54
CA GLY A 43 -4.97 9.05 -7.35
C GLY A 43 -3.80 10.01 -7.11
N ARG A 44 -4.09 11.20 -6.55
CA ARG A 44 -3.05 12.16 -6.17
C ARG A 44 -2.05 11.57 -5.18
N PHE A 45 -2.50 10.68 -4.29
CA PHE A 45 -1.64 10.00 -3.34
C PHE A 45 -0.51 9.20 -4.00
N TYR A 46 -0.79 8.48 -5.09
CA TYR A 46 0.24 7.76 -5.86
C TYR A 46 1.30 8.71 -6.41
N HIS A 47 0.89 9.86 -6.95
CA HIS A 47 1.81 10.86 -7.48
C HIS A 47 2.66 11.50 -6.37
N GLU A 48 2.08 11.80 -5.22
CA GLU A 48 2.81 12.41 -4.09
C GLU A 48 3.81 11.42 -3.47
N ILE A 49 3.49 10.13 -3.39
CA ILE A 49 4.46 9.09 -3.00
C ILE A 49 5.61 9.05 -4.00
N ASN A 50 5.31 8.90 -5.29
CA ASN A 50 6.36 8.80 -6.32
C ASN A 50 7.24 10.04 -6.35
N LYS A 51 6.66 11.23 -6.23
CA LYS A 51 7.41 12.49 -6.21
C LYS A 51 8.28 12.61 -4.97
N THR A 52 7.73 12.35 -3.78
CA THR A 52 8.42 12.73 -2.54
C THR A 52 9.26 11.62 -1.92
N LEU A 53 9.00 10.37 -2.25
CA LEU A 53 9.62 9.22 -1.58
C LEU A 53 10.60 8.47 -2.47
N ASN A 54 10.38 8.39 -3.80
CA ASN A 54 11.34 7.70 -4.67
C ASN A 54 12.69 8.43 -4.79
N GLU A 55 12.71 9.75 -4.62
CA GLU A 55 13.96 10.53 -4.66
C GLU A 55 14.83 10.32 -3.41
N SER A 56 14.21 10.01 -2.26
CA SER A 56 14.88 9.99 -0.95
C SER A 56 14.97 8.59 -0.31
N TRP A 57 14.12 7.65 -0.71
CA TRP A 57 13.95 6.38 0.00
C TRP A 57 13.84 5.20 -0.98
N LYS A 58 14.98 4.53 -1.25
CA LYS A 58 15.07 3.32 -2.10
C LYS A 58 14.35 2.06 -1.55
N GLN A 59 13.61 2.18 -0.44
CA GLN A 59 13.03 1.05 0.31
C GLN A 59 11.50 0.97 0.23
N ILE A 60 10.89 1.67 -0.74
CA ILE A 60 9.45 1.60 -0.98
C ILE A 60 9.15 0.84 -2.27
N ASP A 61 8.28 -0.16 -2.16
CA ASP A 61 7.63 -0.81 -3.30
C ASP A 61 6.23 -0.23 -3.45
N ILE A 62 5.82 0.15 -4.67
CA ILE A 62 4.48 0.68 -4.94
C ILE A 62 3.74 -0.30 -5.85
N ILE A 63 2.53 -0.70 -5.44
CA ILE A 63 1.63 -1.55 -6.19
C ILE A 63 0.46 -0.70 -6.68
N GLY A 64 0.25 -0.67 -7.99
CA GLY A 64 -0.91 -0.01 -8.58
C GLY A 64 -2.17 -0.86 -8.42
N LEU A 65 -3.23 -0.27 -7.86
CA LEU A 65 -4.57 -0.83 -7.82
C LEU A 65 -5.43 -0.24 -8.93
N GLY A 66 -6.03 -1.09 -9.76
CA GLY A 66 -7.01 -0.70 -10.77
C GLY A 66 -8.39 -0.45 -10.15
N ASP A 67 -9.38 -0.23 -11.01
CA ASP A 67 -10.77 0.02 -10.60
C ASP A 67 -11.57 -1.30 -10.42
N GLY A 68 -11.03 -2.43 -10.91
CA GLY A 68 -11.69 -3.74 -10.91
C GLY A 68 -11.35 -4.61 -9.70
N PHE A 69 -12.38 -5.16 -9.05
CA PHE A 69 -12.20 -6.05 -7.87
C PHE A 69 -11.36 -7.30 -8.18
N PHE A 70 -11.69 -8.04 -9.25
CA PHE A 70 -10.98 -9.27 -9.60
C PHE A 70 -9.54 -9.05 -10.03
N GLU A 71 -9.27 -7.93 -10.72
CA GLU A 71 -7.92 -7.54 -11.10
C GLU A 71 -7.09 -7.27 -9.84
N ASN A 72 -7.60 -6.44 -8.94
CA ASN A 72 -6.93 -6.15 -7.67
C ASN A 72 -6.75 -7.42 -6.82
N LEU A 73 -7.70 -8.35 -6.85
CA LEU A 73 -7.57 -9.63 -6.14
C LEU A 73 -6.39 -10.45 -6.69
N LYS A 74 -6.28 -10.56 -8.01
CA LYS A 74 -5.14 -11.25 -8.64
C LYS A 74 -3.80 -10.58 -8.29
N ILE A 75 -3.77 -9.25 -8.24
CA ILE A 75 -2.58 -8.49 -7.82
C ILE A 75 -2.20 -8.86 -6.39
N PHE A 76 -3.15 -8.81 -5.45
CA PHE A 76 -2.87 -9.14 -4.04
C PHE A 76 -2.46 -10.60 -3.85
N LEU A 77 -3.11 -11.56 -4.52
CA LEU A 77 -2.69 -12.96 -4.47
C LEU A 77 -1.24 -13.15 -4.93
N ASN A 78 -0.84 -12.48 -6.02
CA ASN A 78 0.53 -12.55 -6.52
C ASN A 78 1.54 -11.90 -5.57
N VAL A 79 1.15 -10.78 -4.93
CA VAL A 79 1.99 -10.05 -3.99
C VAL A 79 2.21 -10.85 -2.71
N LEU A 80 1.13 -11.36 -2.12
CA LEU A 80 1.17 -12.20 -0.91
C LEU A 80 1.97 -13.49 -1.14
N ARG A 81 1.89 -14.08 -2.34
CA ARG A 81 2.71 -15.24 -2.73
C ARG A 81 4.21 -14.96 -2.85
N LYS A 82 4.59 -13.72 -3.18
CA LYS A 82 5.99 -13.35 -3.41
C LYS A 82 6.68 -12.78 -2.17
N LYS A 83 5.92 -12.16 -1.27
CA LYS A 83 6.43 -11.44 -0.11
C LYS A 83 5.55 -11.72 1.10
N ASN A 84 6.17 -12.19 2.17
CA ASN A 84 5.52 -12.28 3.48
C ASN A 84 5.56 -10.90 4.14
N PHE A 85 4.40 -10.44 4.62
CA PHE A 85 4.30 -9.20 5.36
C PHE A 85 4.02 -9.51 6.82
N ASP A 86 4.74 -8.85 7.72
CA ASP A 86 4.50 -8.99 9.16
C ASP A 86 3.23 -8.26 9.57
N ILE A 87 2.94 -7.13 8.92
CA ILE A 87 1.77 -6.30 9.20
C ILE A 87 1.14 -5.83 7.89
N ILE A 88 -0.15 -6.08 7.75
CA ILE A 88 -0.99 -5.50 6.69
C ILE A 88 -1.92 -4.47 7.32
N HIS A 89 -1.79 -3.21 6.92
CA HIS A 89 -2.64 -2.12 7.39
C HIS A 89 -3.57 -1.65 6.27
N ILE A 90 -4.87 -1.68 6.52
CA ILE A 90 -5.91 -1.35 5.56
C ILE A 90 -6.61 -0.07 6.02
N PHE A 91 -6.52 0.99 5.22
CA PHE A 91 -7.01 2.32 5.63
C PHE A 91 -8.49 2.56 5.33
N ARG A 92 -9.11 1.73 4.46
CA ARG A 92 -10.52 1.89 4.06
C ARG A 92 -11.29 0.58 4.18
N SER A 93 -12.54 0.68 4.64
CA SER A 93 -13.45 -0.47 4.78
C SER A 93 -13.74 -1.16 3.44
N SER A 94 -13.73 -0.43 2.32
CA SER A 94 -13.87 -0.99 0.97
C SER A 94 -12.78 -2.00 0.65
N ASP A 95 -11.56 -1.77 1.16
CA ASP A 95 -10.37 -2.56 0.84
C ASP A 95 -10.30 -3.81 1.73
N VAL A 96 -10.96 -3.78 2.89
CA VAL A 96 -11.00 -4.92 3.84
C VAL A 96 -11.56 -6.17 3.17
N LYS A 97 -12.64 -6.06 2.41
CA LYS A 97 -13.26 -7.21 1.73
C LYS A 97 -12.28 -7.89 0.77
N LEU A 98 -11.54 -7.08 0.01
CA LEU A 98 -10.59 -7.54 -0.99
C LEU A 98 -9.40 -8.25 -0.34
N ILE A 99 -8.79 -7.62 0.67
CA ILE A 99 -7.62 -8.18 1.36
C ILE A 99 -7.99 -9.42 2.18
N SER A 100 -9.16 -9.42 2.83
CA SER A 100 -9.62 -10.58 3.60
C SER A 100 -9.78 -11.80 2.70
N LEU A 101 -10.37 -11.62 1.51
CA LEU A 101 -10.49 -12.68 0.52
C LEU A 101 -9.13 -13.12 -0.03
N ALA A 102 -8.22 -12.18 -0.29
CA ALA A 102 -6.87 -12.51 -0.75
C ALA A 102 -6.12 -13.36 0.29
N LEU A 103 -6.24 -13.03 1.58
CA LEU A 103 -5.62 -13.77 2.68
C LEU A 103 -6.23 -15.16 2.91
N SER A 104 -7.53 -15.36 2.64
CA SER A 104 -8.16 -16.68 2.78
C SER A 104 -7.87 -17.62 1.60
N LEU A 105 -7.34 -17.08 0.51
CA LEU A 105 -7.00 -17.81 -0.72
C LEU A 105 -5.49 -17.93 -0.96
N PHE A 106 -4.68 -17.25 -0.15
CA PHE A 106 -3.21 -17.30 -0.16
C PHE A 106 -2.72 -18.57 0.51
#